data_AF-A0A0G0Z216-F1
#
_entry.id   AF-A0A0G0Z216-F1
#
_cell.length_a   1.000
_cell.length_b   1.000
_cell.length_c   1.000
_cell.angle_alpha   90.00
_cell.angle_beta   90.00
_cell.angle_gamma   90.00
#
_symmetry.space_group_name_H-M   'P 1'
#
loop_
_entity.id
_entity.type
_entity.pdbx_description
1 polymer ?
#
loop_
_entity_poly.entity_id
_entity_poly.type
_entity_poly.pdbx_seq_one_letter_code
_entity_poly.pdbx_strand_id
1 'polypeptide(L)' 'EFVFAMSVRQIKLLIQAKSGPSFIKLAPYPTRLITQQATYFTLDHLLSLYKILSDIDIKIKTGTSSNTIDNLLANFFQKI' A
#
# COMPACT_ATOMS: atom_id res chain seq x y z
N GLU A 1 -4.55 -8.42 -10.87
CA GLU A 1 -3.95 -7.07 -11.10
C GLU A 1 -4.70 -5.93 -10.39
N PHE A 2 -6.02 -5.80 -10.53
CA PHE A 2 -6.78 -4.71 -9.91
C PHE A 2 -6.62 -4.61 -8.39
N VAL A 3 -6.71 -5.75 -7.68
CA VAL A 3 -6.53 -5.80 -6.21
C VAL A 3 -5.13 -5.30 -5.81
N PHE A 4 -4.09 -5.70 -6.54
CA PHE A 4 -2.73 -5.24 -6.31
C PHE A 4 -2.62 -3.70 -6.45
N ALA A 5 -3.16 -3.15 -7.53
CA ALA A 5 -3.17 -1.70 -7.75
C ALA A 5 -3.93 -0.94 -6.65
N MET A 6 -5.06 -1.49 -6.19
CA MET A 6 -5.84 -0.92 -5.08
C MET A 6 -5.08 -0.96 -3.76
N SER A 7 -4.37 -2.06 -3.45
CA SER A 7 -3.51 -2.15 -2.26
C SER A 7 -2.38 -1.12 -2.29
N VAL A 8 -1.67 -1.00 -3.43
CA VAL A 8 -0.61 0.00 -3.61
C VAL A 8 -1.15 1.41 -3.41
N ARG A 9 -2.30 1.72 -4.00
CA ARG A 9 -2.97 3.02 -3.84
C ARG A 9 -3.29 3.29 -2.37
N GLN A 10 -3.84 2.32 -1.66
CA GLN A 10 -4.20 2.48 -0.25
C GLN A 10 -2.98 2.76 0.63
N ILE A 11 -1.89 2.01 0.45
CA ILE A 11 -0.63 2.25 1.20
C ILE A 11 -0.07 3.64 0.90
N LYS A 12 -0.09 4.09 -0.37
CA LYS A 12 0.34 5.47 -0.71
C LYS A 12 -0.49 6.54 -0.02
N LEU A 13 -1.81 6.35 0.07
CA LEU A 13 -2.70 7.28 0.77
C LEU A 13 -2.42 7.32 2.28
N LEU A 14 -2.12 6.18 2.89
CA LEU A 14 -1.73 6.12 4.31
C LEU A 14 -0.38 6.79 4.55
N ILE A 15 0.60 6.63 3.64
CA ILE A 15 1.88 7.34 3.71
C ILE A 15 1.64 8.86 3.64
N GLN A 16 0.86 9.32 2.68
CA GLN A 16 0.51 10.74 2.56
C GLN A 16 -0.15 11.27 3.83
N ALA A 17 -1.09 10.52 4.40
CA ALA A 17 -1.74 10.87 5.66
C ALA A 17 -0.77 11.01 6.83
N LYS A 18 0.28 10.18 6.89
CA LYS A 18 1.33 10.30 7.91
C LYS A 18 2.32 11.41 7.66
N SER A 19 2.67 11.68 6.41
CA SER A 19 3.61 12.75 6.07
C SER A 19 2.98 14.14 6.19
N GLY A 20 1.66 14.25 6.02
CA GLY A 20 0.92 15.52 6.18
C GLY A 20 -0.46 15.49 5.54
N PRO A 21 -1.53 15.91 6.23
CA PRO A 21 -2.89 15.89 5.68
C PRO A 21 -3.06 16.72 4.39
N SER A 22 -2.25 17.77 4.20
CA SER A 22 -2.25 18.63 3.02
C SER A 22 -1.85 17.89 1.73
N PHE A 23 -1.22 16.73 1.82
CA PHE A 23 -0.83 15.94 0.65
C PHE A 23 -1.97 15.07 0.09
N ILE A 24 -3.08 14.89 0.84
CA ILE A 24 -4.21 14.08 0.40
C ILE A 24 -5.18 14.91 -0.43
N LYS A 25 -5.20 14.68 -1.74
CA LYS A 25 -6.13 15.32 -2.69
C LYS A 25 -7.42 14.51 -2.84
N LEU A 26 -8.14 14.30 -1.74
CA LEU A 26 -9.43 13.60 -1.73
C LEU A 26 -10.52 14.47 -1.08
N ALA A 27 -11.78 14.11 -1.31
CA ALA A 27 -12.91 14.75 -0.65
C ALA A 27 -12.81 14.63 0.89
N PRO A 28 -13.47 15.50 1.67
CA PRO A 28 -13.31 15.54 3.13
C PRO A 28 -13.61 14.20 3.83
N TYR A 29 -14.66 13.50 3.38
CA TYR A 29 -15.07 12.22 3.97
C TYR A 29 -13.99 11.12 3.85
N PRO A 30 -13.50 10.76 2.65
CA PRO A 30 -12.43 9.76 2.52
C PRO A 30 -11.12 10.21 3.17
N THR A 31 -10.78 11.50 3.12
CA THR A 31 -9.60 12.03 3.84
C THR A 31 -9.69 11.74 5.34
N ARG A 32 -10.86 11.95 5.95
CA ARG A 32 -11.07 11.62 7.37
C ARG A 32 -10.85 10.13 7.66
N LEU A 33 -11.41 9.25 6.83
CA LEU A 33 -11.26 7.80 7.01
C LEU A 33 -9.80 7.35 6.89
N ILE A 34 -9.08 7.83 5.88
CA ILE A 34 -7.66 7.49 5.67
C ILE A 34 -6.80 8.02 6.82
N THR A 35 -7.08 9.24 7.29
CA THR A 35 -6.35 9.84 8.41
C THR A 35 -6.56 9.04 9.71
N GLN A 36 -7.78 8.56 9.95
CA GLN A 36 -8.08 7.66 11.06
C GLN A 36 -7.37 6.32 10.92
N GLN A 37 -7.35 5.71 9.73
CA GLN A 37 -6.63 4.44 9.53
C GLN A 37 -5.12 4.61 9.71
N ALA A 38 -4.56 5.74 9.29
CA ALA A 38 -3.15 6.01 9.43
C ALA A 38 -2.70 6.02 10.90
N THR A 39 -3.57 6.27 11.89
CA THR A 39 -3.16 6.26 13.31
C THR A 39 -2.63 4.92 13.80
N TYR A 40 -2.99 3.82 13.16
CA TYR A 40 -2.55 2.46 13.52
C TYR A 40 -1.18 2.09 12.97
N PHE A 41 -0.58 2.93 12.12
CA PHE A 41 0.69 2.64 11.46
C PHE A 41 1.74 3.71 11.74
N THR A 42 3.00 3.27 11.89
CA THR A 42 4.16 4.16 11.84
C THR A 42 4.53 4.43 10.38
N LEU A 43 5.19 5.57 10.12
CA LEU A 43 5.64 5.90 8.76
C LEU A 43 6.62 4.86 8.22
N ASP A 44 7.58 4.42 9.04
CA ASP A 44 8.57 3.41 8.66
C ASP A 44 7.92 2.07 8.30
N HIS A 45 6.87 1.67 9.02
CA HIS A 45 6.12 0.46 8.70
C HIS A 45 5.39 0.60 7.35
N LEU A 46 4.77 1.74 7.06
CA LEU A 46 4.13 1.97 5.77
C LEU A 46 5.13 1.98 4.62
N LEU A 47 6.32 2.56 4.82
CA LEU A 47 7.40 2.56 3.83
C LEU A 47 7.93 1.16 3.56
N SER A 48 8.06 0.31 4.59
CA SER A 48 8.48 -1.08 4.41
C SER A 48 7.43 -1.90 3.65
N LEU A 49 6.14 -1.73 3.95
CA LEU A 49 5.04 -2.34 3.20
C LEU A 49 5.04 -1.88 1.73
N TYR A 50 5.25 -0.59 1.48
CA TYR A 50 5.34 -0.06 0.12
C TYR A 50 6.53 -0.64 -0.65
N LYS A 51 7.68 -0.82 0.01
CA LYS A 51 8.86 -1.45 -0.59
C LYS A 51 8.57 -2.90 -1.00
N ILE A 52 7.91 -3.68 -0.13
CA ILE A 52 7.50 -5.06 -0.45
C ILE A 52 6.58 -5.09 -1.67
N LEU A 53 5.57 -4.21 -1.73
CA LEU A 53 4.67 -4.12 -2.88
C LEU A 53 5.42 -3.73 -4.17
N SER A 54 6.38 -2.81 -4.08
CA SER A 54 7.21 -2.42 -5.23
C SER A 54 8.06 -3.60 -5.73
N ASP A 55 8.62 -4.40 -4.83
CA ASP A 55 9.42 -5.56 -5.22
C ASP A 55 8.54 -6.66 -5.84
N ILE A 56 7.29 -6.81 -5.38
CA ILE A 56 6.28 -7.67 -6.01
C ILE A 56 5.97 -7.18 -7.44
N ASP A 57 5.74 -5.87 -7.63
CA ASP A 57 5.48 -5.28 -8.96
C ASP A 57 6.61 -5.57 -9.95
N ILE A 58 7.86 -5.37 -9.51
CA ILE A 58 9.05 -5.64 -10.31
C ILE A 58 9.11 -7.12 -10.69
N LYS A 59 8.90 -8.04 -9.73
CA LYS A 59 8.95 -9.49 -9.99
C LYS A 59 7.92 -9.94 -11.01
N ILE A 60 6.69 -9.43 -10.90
CA ILE A 60 5.60 -9.73 -11.84
C ILE A 60 5.94 -9.20 -13.23
N LYS A 61 6.33 -7.93 -13.34
CA LYS A 61 6.60 -7.28 -14.63
C LYS A 61 7.84 -7.82 -15.36
N THR A 62 8.82 -8.29 -14.61
CA THR A 62 10.05 -8.89 -15.17
C THR A 62 9.94 -10.40 -15.40
N GLY A 63 8.81 -11.02 -15.03
CA GLY A 63 8.61 -12.46 -15.16
C GLY A 63 9.54 -13.31 -14.29
N THR A 64 10.16 -12.72 -13.26
CA THR A 64 11.15 -13.40 -12.40
C THR A 64 10.52 -14.21 -11.27
N SER A 65 9.18 -14.17 -11.11
CA SER A 65 8.47 -15.03 -10.16
C SER A 65 7.71 -16.16 -10.85
N SER A 66 7.95 -17.39 -10.40
CA SER A 66 7.10 -18.56 -10.71
C SER A 66 5.76 -18.55 -9.96
N ASN A 67 5.62 -17.69 -8.95
CA ASN A 67 4.40 -17.56 -8.15
C ASN A 67 3.37 -16.65 -8.84
N THR A 68 2.10 -17.00 -8.71
CA THR A 68 0.98 -16.15 -9.13
C THR A 68 0.88 -14.90 -8.26
N ILE A 69 0.31 -13.84 -8.83
CA ILE A 69 0.03 -12.58 -8.12
C ILE A 69 -0.78 -12.83 -6.85
N ASP A 70 -1.72 -13.77 -6.89
CA ASP A 70 -2.60 -14.08 -5.77
C ASP A 70 -1.82 -14.65 -4.57
N ASN A 71 -0.85 -15.53 -4.81
CA ASN A 71 0.02 -16.06 -3.77
C ASN A 71 0.93 -14.98 -3.17
N LEU A 72 1.46 -14.08 -4.01
CA LEU A 72 2.28 -12.95 -3.55
C LEU A 72 1.48 -11.98 -2.69
N LEU A 73 0.23 -11.71 -3.06
CA LEU A 73 -0.69 -10.87 -2.29
C LEU A 73 -1.10 -11.54 -0.97
N ALA A 74 -1.41 -12.84 -0.97
CA ALA A 74 -1.75 -13.56 0.26
C ALA A 74 -0.62 -13.47 1.30
N ASN A 75 0.63 -13.68 0.86
CA ASN A 75 1.82 -13.53 1.73
C ASN A 75 2.04 -12.09 2.20
N PHE A 76 1.66 -11.09 1.39
CA PHE A 76 1.74 -9.70 1.78
C PHE A 76 0.73 -9.37 2.89
N PHE A 77 -0.53 -9.81 2.76
CA PHE A 77 -1.57 -9.51 3.73
C PHE A 77 -1.33 -10.15 5.10
N GLN A 78 -0.54 -11.21 5.20
CA GLN A 78 -0.11 -11.78 6.49
C GLN A 78 0.88 -10.89 7.25
N LYS A 79 1.47 -9.88 6.61
CA LYS A 79 2.48 -8.99 7.20
C LYS A 79 1.90 -7.63 7.66
N ILE A 80 0.62 -7.38 7.42
CA ILE A 80 -0.11 -6.15 7.79
C ILE A 80 -0.76 -6.36 9.15
#